data_AF-A0AAW3D608-F1
#
_entry.id   AF-A0AAW3D608-F1
#
_cell.length_a   1.000
_cell.length_b   1.000
_cell.length_c   1.000
_cell.angle_alpha   90.00
_cell.angle_beta   90.00
_cell.angle_gamma   90.00
#
_symmetry.space_group_name_H-M   'P 1'
#
loop_
_entity.id
_entity.type
_entity.pdbx_description
1 polymer ?
#
loop_
_entity_poly.entity_id
_entity_poly.type
_entity_poly.pdbx_seq_one_letter_code
_entity_poly.pdbx_strand_id
1 'polypeptide(L)' 'MYWVEILSRIQFAFTVSFHILFPAFSIGLSTFLMIFEALWLITKNDKYLTIVKFWTKVFALTFGMGVVSRIVMEFQFGAN' A
#
# COMPACT_ATOMS: atom_id res chain seq x y z
N MET A 1 -31.00 3.45 -17.01
CA MET A 1 -29.64 3.23 -17.54
C MET A 1 -28.65 4.27 -16.99
N TYR A 2 -28.82 5.56 -17.32
CA TYR A 2 -27.87 6.63 -16.96
C TYR A 2 -27.52 6.75 -15.45
N TRP A 3 -28.48 6.56 -14.55
CA TRP A 3 -28.25 6.61 -13.10
C TRP A 3 -27.33 5.49 -12.58
N VAL A 4 -27.42 4.29 -13.18
CA VAL A 4 -26.60 3.14 -12.79
C VAL A 4 -25.15 3.35 -13.23
N GLU A 5 -24.95 3.92 -14.42
CA GLU A 5 -23.63 4.27 -14.94
C GLU A 5 -22.93 5.31 -14.05
N ILE A 6 -23.64 6.36 -13.62
CA ILE A 6 -23.09 7.38 -12.72
C ILE A 6 -22.69 6.76 -11.37
N LEU A 7 -23.55 5.91 -10.79
CA LEU A 7 -23.26 5.22 -9.53
C LEU A 7 -22.04 4.31 -9.64
N SER A 8 -21.94 3.53 -10.72
CA SER A 8 -20.81 2.66 -11.03
C SER A 8 -19.50 3.45 -11.11
N ARG A 9 -19.50 4.60 -11.81
CA ARG A 9 -18.32 5.49 -11.91
C ARG A 9 -17.90 6.10 -10.58
N ILE A 10 -18.85 6.52 -9.74
CA ILE A 10 -18.56 7.07 -8.41
C ILE A 10 -17.99 5.99 -7.48
N GLN A 11 -18.58 4.79 -7.48
CA GLN A 11 -18.09 3.65 -6.70
C GLN A 11 -16.67 3.26 -7.10
N PHE A 12 -16.40 3.19 -8.40
CA PHE A 12 -15.07 2.89 -8.93
C PHE A 12 -14.06 3.98 -8.58
N ALA A 13 -14.41 5.26 -8.79
CA ALA A 13 -13.55 6.39 -8.46
C ALA A 13 -13.19 6.43 -6.97
N PHE A 14 -14.15 6.17 -6.09
CA PHE A 14 -13.92 6.05 -4.65
C PHE A 14 -12.93 4.90 -4.35
N THR A 15 -13.16 3.72 -4.91
CA THR A 15 -12.32 2.53 -4.65
C THR A 15 -10.88 2.72 -5.11
N VAL A 16 -10.68 3.23 -6.33
CA VAL A 16 -9.35 3.53 -6.88
C VAL A 16 -8.63 4.61 -6.07
N SER A 17 -9.34 5.64 -5.62
CA SER A 17 -8.75 6.75 -4.85
C SER A 17 -8.17 6.29 -3.51
N PHE A 18 -8.82 5.36 -2.82
CA PHE A 18 -8.26 4.73 -1.62
C PHE A 18 -7.18 3.71 -1.95
N HIS A 19 -7.37 2.92 -3.00
CA HIS A 19 -6.42 1.88 -3.37
C HIS A 19 -5.03 2.44 -3.64
N ILE A 20 -4.90 3.53 -4.42
CA ILE A 20 -3.59 4.05 -4.85
C ILE A 20 -2.68 4.49 -3.70
N LEU A 21 -3.26 4.85 -2.55
CA LEU A 21 -2.51 5.28 -1.37
C LEU A 21 -1.64 4.16 -0.80
N PHE A 22 -2.14 2.92 -0.78
CA PHE A 22 -1.43 1.80 -0.17
C PHE A 22 -0.18 1.39 -0.96
N PRO A 23 -0.23 1.16 -2.29
CA PRO A 23 0.96 0.87 -3.10
C PRO A 23 1.95 2.02 -3.11
N ALA A 24 1.50 3.28 -3.28
CA ALA A 24 2.39 4.44 -3.33
C ALA A 24 3.19 4.58 -2.02
N PHE A 25 2.51 4.46 -0.87
CA PHE A 25 3.16 4.47 0.43
C PHE A 25 4.09 3.26 0.63
N SER A 26 3.66 2.06 0.22
CA SER A 26 4.45 0.84 0.38
C SER A 26 5.75 0.87 -0.43
N ILE A 27 5.74 1.42 -1.67
CA ILE A 27 6.94 1.57 -2.50
C ILE A 27 7.96 2.53 -1.84
N GLY A 28 7.48 3.65 -1.30
CA GLY A 28 8.34 4.58 -0.56
C GLY A 28 8.93 3.94 0.69
N LEU A 29 8.08 3.26 1.47
CA LEU A 29 8.48 2.63 2.73
C LEU A 29 9.41 1.44 2.52
N SER A 30 9.24 0.64 1.45
CA SER A 30 10.17 -0.46 1.14
C SER A 30 11.58 0.05 0.83
N THR A 31 11.67 1.17 0.10
CA THR A 31 12.97 1.80 -0.23
C THR A 31 13.62 2.37 1.03
N PHE A 32 12.83 3.03 1.89
CA PHE A 32 13.28 3.50 3.20
C PHE A 32 13.81 2.36 4.07
N LEU A 33 13.05 1.26 4.21
CA LEU A 33 13.47 0.08 4.97
C LEU A 33 14.77 -0.53 4.43
N MET A 34 14.88 -0.67 3.10
CA MET A 34 16.08 -1.19 2.44
C MET A 34 17.32 -0.35 2.78
N ILE A 35 17.22 0.98 2.72
CA ILE A 35 18.36 1.87 3.03
C ILE A 35 18.79 1.72 4.49
N PHE A 36 17.84 1.73 5.43
CA PHE A 36 18.15 1.62 6.86
C PHE A 36 18.70 0.25 7.23
N GLU A 37 18.20 -0.83 6.61
CA GLU A 37 18.74 -2.17 6.80
C GLU A 37 20.17 -2.27 6.24
N ALA A 38 20.43 -1.70 5.05
CA ALA A 38 21.78 -1.64 4.49
C ALA A 38 22.75 -0.84 5.38
N LEU A 39 22.31 0.29 5.93
CA LEU A 39 23.10 1.07 6.89
C LEU A 39 23.41 0.28 8.16
N TRP A 40 22.45 -0.48 8.69
CA TRP A 40 22.70 -1.37 9.82
C TRP A 40 23.73 -2.46 9.47
N LEU A 41 23.64 -3.08 8.30
CA LEU A 41 24.57 -4.12 7.88
C LEU A 41 26.02 -3.61 7.81
N ILE A 42 26.22 -2.37 7.36
CA ILE A 42 27.53 -1.72 7.23
C ILE A 42 28.03 -1.20 8.59
N THR A 43 27.20 -0.47 9.32
CA THR A 43 27.63 0.26 10.53
C THR A 43 27.51 -0.55 11.82
N LYS A 44 26.72 -1.63 11.82
CA LYS A 44 26.34 -2.42 13.01
C LYS A 44 25.71 -1.59 14.13
N ASN A 45 25.13 -0.43 13.81
CA ASN A 45 24.46 0.42 14.78
C ASN A 45 22.99 0.01 14.95
N ASP A 46 22.66 -0.52 16.12
CA ASP A 46 21.33 -1.06 16.45
C ASP A 46 20.18 -0.05 16.38
N LYS A 47 20.47 1.26 16.36
CA LYS A 47 19.46 2.29 16.13
C LYS A 47 18.77 2.10 14.78
N TYR A 48 19.53 1.76 13.73
CA TYR A 48 18.98 1.53 12.39
C TYR A 48 18.09 0.28 12.37
N LEU A 49 18.52 -0.81 13.01
CA LEU A 49 17.72 -2.03 13.12
C LEU A 49 16.40 -1.80 13.89
N THR A 50 16.43 -0.96 14.92
CA THR A 50 15.22 -0.59 15.69
C THR A 50 14.21 0.13 14.80
N ILE A 51 14.68 1.07 13.97
CA ILE A 51 13.85 1.78 12.99
C ILE A 51 13.25 0.80 11.98
N VAL A 52 14.06 -0.08 11.40
CA VAL A 52 13.58 -1.10 10.44
C VAL A 52 12.50 -1.96 11.09
N LYS A 53 12.76 -2.56 12.25
CA LYS A 53 11.80 -3.44 12.93
C LYS A 53 10.45 -2.77 13.24
N PHE A 54 10.45 -1.48 13.59
CA PHE A 54 9.22 -0.73 13.80
C PHE A 54 8.47 -0.54 12.48
N TRP A 55 9.15 0.00 11.47
CA TRP A 55 8.53 0.35 10.19
C TRP A 55 8.14 -0.86 9.35
N THR A 56 8.79 -2.02 9.52
CA THR A 56 8.38 -3.28 8.87
C THR A 56 6.97 -3.70 9.25
N LYS A 57 6.53 -3.45 10.50
CA LYS A 57 5.15 -3.75 10.93
C LYS A 57 4.15 -2.86 10.21
N VAL A 58 4.46 -1.56 10.10
CA VAL A 58 3.63 -0.60 9.36
C VAL A 58 3.57 -0.97 7.88
N PHE A 59 4.72 -1.31 7.29
CA PHE A 59 4.81 -1.79 5.91
C PHE A 59 3.93 -3.01 5.66
N ALA A 60 3.98 -4.02 6.55
CA ALA A 60 3.17 -5.23 6.42
C ALA A 60 1.66 -4.91 6.46
N LEU A 61 1.24 -4.00 7.35
CA LEU A 61 -0.16 -3.56 7.43
C LEU A 61 -0.59 -2.83 6.15
N THR A 62 0.17 -1.85 5.69
CA THR A 62 -0.19 -1.08 4.50
C THR A 62 -0.13 -1.91 3.22
N PHE A 63 0.85 -2.81 3.12
CA PHE A 63 0.96 -3.75 2.01
C PHE A 63 -0.25 -4.70 1.97
N GLY A 64 -0.62 -5.27 3.12
CA GLY A 64 -1.81 -6.13 3.25
C GLY A 64 -3.10 -5.41 2.83
N MET A 65 -3.30 -4.17 3.27
CA MET A 65 -4.44 -3.35 2.84
C MET A 65 -4.44 -3.07 1.33
N GLY A 66 -3.26 -2.86 0.74
CA GLY A 66 -3.09 -2.74 -0.71
C GLY A 66 -3.54 -4.01 -1.45
N VAL A 67 -3.13 -5.19 -0.98
CA VAL A 67 -3.55 -6.47 -1.57
C VAL A 67 -5.06 -6.66 -1.50
N VAL A 68 -5.67 -6.43 -0.34
CA VAL A 68 -7.13 -6.59 -0.14
C VAL A 68 -7.91 -5.63 -1.04
N SER A 69 -7.51 -4.36 -1.10
CA SER A 69 -8.21 -3.36 -1.93
C SER A 69 -8.05 -3.62 -3.43
N ARG A 70 -6.94 -4.24 -3.87
CA ARG A 70 -6.76 -4.69 -5.27
C ARG A 70 -7.80 -5.75 -5.64
N ILE A 71 -8.02 -6.73 -4.76
CA ILE A 71 -9.00 -7.82 -4.98
C ILE A 71 -10.40 -7.24 -5.18
N VAL A 72 -10.81 -6.27 -4.34
CA VAL A 72 -12.11 -5.59 -4.48
C VAL A 72 -12.22 -4.91 -5.86
N MET A 73 -11.16 -4.26 -6.31
CA MET A 73 -11.14 -3.58 -7.61
C MET A 73 -11.19 -4.57 -8.78
N GLU A 74 -10.52 -5.73 -8.69
CA GLU A 74 -10.61 -6.79 -9.70
C GLU A 74 -12.05 -7.28 -9.87
N PHE A 75 -12.80 -7.43 -8.78
CA PHE A 75 -14.23 -7.77 -8.86
C PHE A 75 -15.08 -6.61 -9.42
N GLN A 76 -14.75 -5.36 -9.10
CA GLN A 76 -15.44 -4.21 -9.70
C GLN A 76 -15.25 -4.15 -11.21
N PHE A 77 -14.07 -4.47 -11.75
CA PHE A 77 -13.87 -4.53 -13.21
C PHE A 77 -14.74 -5.58 -13.91
N GLY A 78 -15.19 -6.62 -13.22
CA GLY A 78 -16.09 -7.65 -13.77
C GLY A 78 -17.57 -7.38 -13.55
N ALA A 79 -17.94 -6.53 -12.59
CA ALA A 79 -19.31 -6.32 -12.14
C ALA A 79 -19.90 -4.94 -12.48
N ASN A 80 -19.06 -3.95 -12.76
CA ASN A 80 -19.41 -2.56 -13.05
C ASN A 80 -19.20 -2.19 -14.52
#